data_AF-A0A498KKB2-F1
#
_entry.id   AF-A0A498KKB2-F1
#
_cell.length_a   1.000
_cell.length_b   1.000
_cell.length_c   1.000
_cell.angle_alpha   90.00
_cell.angle_beta   90.00
_cell.angle_gamma   90.00
#
_symmetry.space_group_name_H-M   'P 1'
#
loop_
_entity.id
_entity.type
_entity.pdbx_description
1 polymer ?
#
loop_
_entity_poly.entity_id
_entity_poly.type
_entity_poly.pdbx_seq_one_letter_code
_entity_poly.pdbx_strand_id
1 'polypeptide(L)'
;MTSFRFTVTLMVIALFFSTAAGNPHDKCVYTIYVKTGSIIKAGTDSKISMTLGDFSGRSVWVPDLRSWGLMGPHYDYFERGNVDVFSVRGPCMDAPVCRLTLTSNGFGAHAGWYCDHVEVTATGPNTACSKSMFYVQQWLSNDVAPYQMTATRDACNPWNVNAAAEQLGKDGKFVVEYPKRYA
;
A
#
# COMPACT_ATOMS: atom_id res chain seq x y z
N MET A 1 22.84 -65.79 -19.53
CA MET A 1 22.84 -64.64 -18.60
C MET A 1 22.16 -63.48 -19.29
N THR A 2 20.86 -63.30 -19.03
CA THR A 2 19.99 -62.33 -19.71
C THR A 2 20.22 -60.93 -19.14
N SER A 3 20.56 -59.99 -20.02
CA SER A 3 20.78 -58.57 -19.69
C SER A 3 19.43 -57.88 -19.53
N PHE A 4 19.11 -57.46 -18.31
CA PHE A 4 17.90 -56.69 -18.01
C PHE A 4 18.24 -55.20 -18.17
N ARG A 5 17.75 -54.57 -19.26
CA ARG A 5 17.90 -53.14 -19.48
C ARG A 5 16.73 -52.40 -18.82
N PHE A 6 16.97 -51.75 -17.68
CA PHE A 6 16.04 -50.77 -17.11
C PHE A 6 16.16 -49.45 -17.89
N THR A 7 15.21 -49.18 -18.77
CA THR A 7 14.99 -47.82 -19.30
C THR A 7 14.14 -47.05 -18.31
N VAL A 8 14.73 -46.08 -17.62
CA VAL A 8 14.03 -45.12 -16.77
C VAL A 8 13.46 -44.03 -17.66
N THR A 9 12.15 -44.03 -17.87
CA THR A 9 11.45 -43.00 -18.64
C THR A 9 11.33 -41.74 -17.79
N LEU A 10 12.10 -40.70 -18.14
CA LEU A 10 12.07 -39.39 -17.50
C LEU A 10 10.73 -38.69 -17.82
N MET A 11 9.77 -38.69 -16.90
CA MET A 11 8.59 -37.81 -17.03
C MET A 11 9.02 -36.37 -16.75
N VAL A 12 9.24 -35.60 -17.82
CA VAL A 12 9.43 -34.15 -17.76
C VAL A 12 8.07 -33.51 -17.50
N ILE A 13 7.77 -33.20 -16.24
CA ILE A 13 6.61 -32.38 -15.88
C ILE A 13 6.92 -30.95 -16.31
N ALA A 14 6.44 -30.57 -17.49
CA ALA A 14 6.44 -29.18 -17.95
C ALA A 14 5.46 -28.38 -17.07
N LEU A 15 5.98 -27.72 -16.04
CA LEU A 15 5.25 -26.67 -15.34
C LEU A 15 5.10 -25.49 -16.30
N PHE A 16 3.96 -25.42 -16.96
CA PHE A 16 3.52 -24.22 -17.67
C PHE A 16 3.32 -23.12 -16.63
N PHE A 17 4.38 -22.38 -16.31
CA PHE A 17 4.26 -21.07 -15.70
C PHE A 17 3.67 -20.14 -16.76
N SER A 18 2.34 -20.16 -16.89
CA SER A 18 1.63 -19.13 -17.64
C SER A 18 1.87 -17.80 -16.91
N THR A 19 2.86 -17.04 -17.37
CA THR A 19 2.94 -15.64 -17.02
C THR A 19 1.77 -14.95 -17.71
N ALA A 20 0.66 -14.79 -16.98
CA ALA A 20 -0.39 -13.89 -17.40
C ALA A 20 0.22 -12.47 -17.38
N ALA A 21 0.85 -12.08 -18.49
CA ALA A 21 1.23 -10.71 -18.74
C ALA A 21 -0.07 -9.91 -18.86
N GLY A 22 -0.54 -9.38 -17.72
CA GLY A 22 -1.74 -8.53 -17.67
C GLY A 22 -1.59 -7.37 -18.64
N ASN A 23 -2.70 -6.95 -19.25
CA ASN A 23 -2.70 -5.89 -20.24
C ASN A 23 -2.08 -4.62 -19.60
N PRO A 24 -1.06 -3.98 -20.21
CA PRO A 24 -0.45 -2.76 -19.67
C PRO A 24 -1.44 -1.60 -19.47
N HIS A 25 -2.63 -1.67 -20.08
CA HIS A 25 -3.76 -0.78 -19.84
C HIS A 25 -4.47 -1.00 -18.49
N ASP A 26 -4.17 -2.05 -17.74
CA ASP A 26 -4.81 -2.37 -16.45
C ASP A 26 -3.99 -1.85 -15.24
N LYS A 27 -3.05 -0.94 -15.49
CA LYS A 27 -2.18 -0.38 -14.44
C LYS A 27 -2.58 1.05 -14.11
N CYS A 28 -2.72 1.30 -12.81
CA CYS A 28 -2.98 2.60 -12.24
C CYS A 28 -1.74 3.11 -11.49
N VAL A 29 -1.66 4.42 -11.36
CA VAL A 29 -0.69 5.13 -10.54
C VAL A 29 -1.37 5.56 -9.24
N TYR A 30 -0.71 5.24 -8.13
CA TYR A 30 -1.09 5.62 -6.79
C TYR A 30 -0.05 6.61 -6.27
N THR A 31 -0.42 7.89 -6.26
CA THR A 31 0.38 8.93 -5.62
C THR A 31 0.06 8.95 -4.14
N ILE A 32 1.06 8.72 -3.29
CA ILE A 32 0.88 8.55 -1.86
C ILE A 32 1.63 9.67 -1.14
N TYR A 33 0.94 10.37 -0.26
CA TYR A 33 1.52 11.36 0.64
C TYR A 33 1.46 10.80 2.06
N VAL A 34 2.62 10.59 2.67
CA VAL A 34 2.70 10.08 4.04
C VAL A 34 3.13 11.22 4.95
N LYS A 35 2.30 11.55 5.94
CA LYS A 35 2.65 12.51 6.98
C LYS A 35 3.19 11.76 8.19
N THR A 36 4.46 12.01 8.52
CA THR A 36 5.01 11.64 9.83
C THR A 36 4.59 12.68 10.86
N GLY A 37 4.23 12.21 12.06
CA GLY A 37 3.79 13.09 13.14
C GLY A 37 4.86 14.08 13.57
N SER A 38 4.42 15.16 14.23
CA SER A 38 5.32 16.22 14.73
C SER A 38 5.73 16.01 16.19
N ILE A 39 5.32 14.91 16.81
CA ILE A 39 5.70 14.55 18.19
C ILE A 39 7.18 14.15 18.27
N ILE A 40 7.76 14.24 19.46
CA ILE A 40 9.17 13.92 19.69
C ILE A 40 9.44 12.46 19.29
N LYS A 41 10.53 12.22 18.55
CA LYS A 41 10.95 10.89 18.04
C LYS A 41 9.94 10.20 17.11
N ALA A 42 9.09 10.96 16.42
CA ALA A 42 8.11 10.40 15.47
C ALA A 42 8.74 9.80 14.21
N GLY A 43 9.96 10.19 13.83
CA GLY A 43 10.62 9.73 12.61
C GLY A 43 11.28 8.36 12.74
N THR A 44 11.61 7.73 11.62
CA THR A 44 12.20 6.38 11.61
C THR A 44 13.15 6.12 10.44
N ASP A 45 14.17 5.30 10.70
CA ASP A 45 15.04 4.70 9.68
C ASP A 45 14.55 3.31 9.22
N SER A 46 13.42 2.83 9.76
CA SER A 46 12.88 1.52 9.44
C SER A 46 12.41 1.43 7.98
N LYS A 47 12.40 0.22 7.44
CA LYS A 47 11.71 -0.06 6.18
C LYS A 47 10.21 -0.09 6.44
N ILE A 48 9.49 0.75 5.70
CA ILE A 48 8.03 0.80 5.71
C ILE A 48 7.48 0.10 4.47
N SER A 49 6.66 -0.92 4.69
CA SER A 49 5.88 -1.60 3.66
C SER A 49 4.42 -1.16 3.75
N MET A 50 3.70 -1.28 2.63
CA MET A 50 2.32 -0.83 2.51
C MET A 50 1.48 -1.80 1.67
N THR A 51 0.21 -1.97 2.04
CA THR A 51 -0.82 -2.58 1.20
C THR A 51 -1.98 -1.63 1.05
N LEU A 52 -2.40 -1.38 -0.18
CA LEU A 52 -3.64 -0.70 -0.52
C LEU A 52 -4.68 -1.71 -0.99
N GLY A 53 -5.96 -1.49 -0.69
CA GLY A 53 -7.04 -2.34 -1.18
C GLY A 53 -8.37 -1.62 -1.42
N ASP A 54 -9.20 -2.22 -2.25
CA ASP A 54 -10.58 -1.80 -2.51
C ASP A 54 -11.60 -2.81 -1.95
N PHE A 55 -12.90 -2.51 -2.09
CA PHE A 55 -13.95 -3.37 -1.56
C PHE A 55 -14.11 -4.68 -2.35
N SER A 56 -13.65 -4.73 -3.62
CA SER A 56 -13.75 -5.93 -4.45
C SER A 56 -12.63 -6.93 -4.16
N GLY A 57 -11.70 -6.58 -3.28
CA GLY A 57 -10.59 -7.42 -2.84
C GLY A 57 -9.33 -7.27 -3.68
N ARG A 58 -9.29 -6.32 -4.62
CA ARG A 58 -8.06 -5.98 -5.32
C ARG A 58 -7.11 -5.28 -4.36
N SER A 59 -5.82 -5.51 -4.57
CA SER A 59 -4.78 -4.93 -3.72
C SER A 59 -3.50 -4.60 -4.47
N VAL A 60 -2.77 -3.64 -3.92
CA VAL A 60 -1.40 -3.28 -4.33
C VAL A 60 -0.51 -3.42 -3.11
N TRP A 61 0.46 -4.33 -3.17
CA TRP A 61 1.46 -4.51 -2.13
C TRP A 61 2.78 -3.84 -2.52
N VAL A 62 3.35 -3.10 -1.58
CA VAL A 62 4.59 -2.34 -1.71
C VAL A 62 5.53 -2.81 -0.59
N PRO A 63 6.56 -3.61 -0.90
CA PRO A 63 7.48 -4.14 0.12
C PRO A 63 8.34 -3.07 0.79
N ASP A 64 8.58 -1.95 0.09
CA ASP A 64 9.44 -0.86 0.54
C ASP A 64 9.00 0.43 -0.13
N LEU A 65 8.36 1.33 0.62
CA LEU A 65 7.90 2.62 0.10
C LEU A 65 9.06 3.50 -0.38
N ARG A 66 10.23 3.44 0.28
CA ARG A 66 11.39 4.27 -0.06
C ARG A 66 11.88 4.03 -1.50
N SER A 67 11.65 2.83 -2.04
CA SER A 67 11.97 2.48 -3.43
C SER A 67 11.09 3.18 -4.48
N TRP A 68 10.01 3.85 -4.06
CA TRP A 68 9.05 4.56 -4.92
C TRP A 68 8.99 6.06 -4.63
N GLY A 69 9.97 6.58 -3.88
CA GLY A 69 10.00 7.96 -3.41
C GLY A 69 10.24 8.99 -4.52
N LEU A 70 9.65 10.17 -4.35
CA LEU A 70 9.72 11.29 -5.30
C LEU A 70 10.48 12.51 -4.75
N MET A 71 11.12 12.40 -3.59
CA MET A 71 11.76 13.54 -2.90
C MET A 71 13.21 13.78 -3.35
N GLY A 72 13.72 12.98 -4.30
CA GLY A 72 15.07 13.07 -4.83
C GLY A 72 16.05 12.06 -4.22
N PRO A 73 17.28 11.99 -4.77
CA PRO A 73 18.31 11.06 -4.30
C PRO A 73 18.80 11.46 -2.90
N HIS A 74 19.13 10.46 -2.08
CA HIS A 74 19.62 10.63 -0.70
C HIS A 74 18.68 11.37 0.26
N TYR A 75 17.44 11.64 -0.14
CA TYR A 75 16.45 12.21 0.77
C TYR A 75 16.14 11.21 1.89
N ASP A 76 16.04 11.73 3.12
CA ASP A 76 15.71 10.93 4.28
C ASP A 76 14.20 10.92 4.52
N TYR A 77 13.59 9.78 4.18
CA TYR A 77 12.15 9.58 4.28
C TYR A 77 11.75 9.19 5.68
N PHE A 78 10.51 9.54 6.03
CA PHE A 78 9.81 9.27 7.27
C PHE A 78 10.30 10.08 8.46
N GLU A 79 10.83 11.27 8.20
CA GLU A 79 11.33 12.17 9.23
C GLU A 79 10.24 12.97 9.93
N ARG A 80 10.48 13.29 11.20
CA ARG A 80 9.52 13.96 12.08
C ARG A 80 8.95 15.22 11.42
N GLY A 81 7.62 15.27 11.30
CA GLY A 81 6.90 16.42 10.76
C GLY A 81 6.95 16.55 9.24
N ASN A 82 7.66 15.70 8.51
CA ASN A 82 7.72 15.75 7.05
C ASN A 82 6.48 15.13 6.42
N VAL A 83 6.20 15.58 5.19
CA VAL A 83 5.29 14.92 4.26
C VAL A 83 6.15 14.36 3.14
N ASP A 84 6.11 13.05 2.97
CA ASP A 84 6.88 12.36 1.95
C ASP A 84 5.97 11.85 0.85
N VAL A 85 6.44 11.95 -0.40
CA VAL A 85 5.65 11.64 -1.59
C VAL A 85 6.24 10.42 -2.31
N PHE A 86 5.35 9.50 -2.68
CA PHE A 86 5.67 8.28 -3.40
C PHE A 86 4.75 8.11 -4.62
N SER A 87 5.24 7.47 -5.68
CA SER A 87 4.43 7.14 -6.86
C SER A 87 4.53 5.66 -7.18
N VAL A 88 3.53 4.90 -6.75
CA VAL A 88 3.47 3.45 -6.92
C VAL A 88 2.66 3.09 -8.15
N ARG A 89 3.13 2.10 -8.93
CA ARG A 89 2.38 1.53 -10.06
C ARG A 89 1.89 0.13 -9.73
N GLY A 90 0.60 -0.13 -9.89
CA GLY A 90 -0.02 -1.42 -9.57
C GLY A 90 -1.25 -1.70 -10.43
N PRO A 91 -1.90 -2.87 -10.29
CA PRO A 91 -3.22 -3.11 -10.89
C PRO A 91 -4.20 -1.99 -10.53
N CYS A 92 -5.09 -1.63 -11.46
CA CYS A 92 -6.17 -0.70 -11.16
C CYS A 92 -7.18 -1.30 -10.18
N MET A 93 -7.62 -0.52 -9.20
CA MET A 93 -8.77 -0.85 -8.35
C MET A 93 -10.08 -0.67 -9.12
N ASP A 94 -11.13 -1.39 -8.74
CA ASP A 94 -12.50 -1.16 -9.23
C ASP A 94 -13.18 0.04 -8.57
N ALA A 95 -12.66 0.43 -7.42
CA ALA A 95 -13.24 1.44 -6.56
C ALA A 95 -12.15 2.30 -5.91
N PRO A 96 -12.52 3.41 -5.24
CA PRO A 96 -11.57 4.11 -4.40
C PRO A 96 -10.91 3.18 -3.38
N VAL A 97 -9.65 3.49 -3.06
CA VAL A 97 -8.90 2.75 -2.07
C VAL A 97 -9.56 2.95 -0.70
N CYS A 98 -10.07 1.87 -0.12
CA CYS A 98 -10.78 1.91 1.16
C CYS A 98 -10.05 1.15 2.28
N ARG A 99 -8.94 0.49 1.96
CA ARG A 99 -8.10 -0.22 2.92
C ARG A 99 -6.65 0.20 2.76
N LEU A 100 -6.02 0.50 3.90
CA LEU A 100 -4.60 0.76 4.06
C LEU A 100 -4.05 -0.14 5.16
N THR A 101 -2.94 -0.81 4.89
CA THR A 101 -2.10 -1.44 5.90
C THR A 101 -0.68 -0.90 5.77
N LEU A 102 -0.11 -0.38 6.85
CA LEU A 102 1.29 0.01 6.95
C LEU A 102 1.99 -0.95 7.90
N THR A 103 3.20 -1.38 7.58
CA THR A 103 4.03 -2.22 8.46
C THR A 103 5.47 -1.72 8.46
N SER A 104 5.98 -1.43 9.66
CA SER A 104 7.40 -1.16 9.92
C SER A 104 8.13 -2.48 10.16
N ASN A 105 9.35 -2.62 9.64
CA ASN A 105 10.20 -3.75 10.00
C ASN A 105 10.89 -3.58 11.37
N GLY A 106 10.84 -2.38 11.97
CA GLY A 106 11.34 -2.12 13.32
C GLY A 106 12.85 -2.25 13.51
N PHE A 107 13.64 -2.11 12.44
CA PHE A 107 15.09 -2.19 12.49
C PHE A 107 15.75 -0.80 12.43
N GLY A 108 16.97 -0.69 12.96
CA GLY A 108 17.78 0.53 12.93
C GLY A 108 17.74 1.32 14.24
N ALA A 109 18.56 2.38 14.30
CA ALA A 109 18.37 3.42 15.31
C ALA A 109 17.03 4.10 15.01
N HIS A 110 16.23 4.44 16.03
CA HIS A 110 14.91 5.06 15.82
C HIS A 110 13.89 4.16 15.10
N ALA A 111 13.77 2.89 15.54
CA ALA A 111 12.84 1.91 14.97
C ALA A 111 11.35 2.27 15.10
N GLY A 112 10.98 3.05 16.11
CA GLY A 112 9.60 3.48 16.32
C GLY A 112 9.21 4.61 15.39
N TRP A 113 8.04 4.51 14.77
CA TRP A 113 7.53 5.51 13.84
C TRP A 113 6.14 5.97 14.23
N TYR A 114 5.85 7.26 14.21
CA TYR A 114 4.49 7.75 14.35
C TYR A 114 3.98 8.28 13.01
N CYS A 115 3.06 7.52 12.42
CA CYS A 115 2.36 7.95 11.22
C CYS A 115 1.11 8.75 11.63
N ASP A 116 1.00 9.98 11.12
CA ASP A 116 -0.17 10.83 11.36
C ASP A 116 -1.28 10.47 10.37
N HIS A 117 -1.02 10.59 9.07
CA HIS A 117 -1.98 10.24 8.04
C HIS A 117 -1.31 9.84 6.72
N VAL A 118 -2.10 9.21 5.86
CA VAL A 118 -1.72 8.87 4.49
C VAL A 118 -2.82 9.32 3.54
N GLU A 119 -2.47 10.15 2.56
CA GLU A 119 -3.33 10.48 1.43
C GLU A 119 -2.92 9.63 0.22
N VAL A 120 -3.89 9.06 -0.48
CA VAL A 120 -3.70 8.24 -1.68
C VAL A 120 -4.55 8.82 -2.80
N THR A 121 -3.92 9.24 -3.89
CA THR A 121 -4.59 9.58 -5.14
C THR A 121 -4.39 8.47 -6.16
N ALA A 122 -5.48 7.86 -6.61
CA ALA A 122 -5.46 6.80 -7.62
C ALA A 122 -5.88 7.38 -8.98
N THR A 123 -5.06 7.15 -10.01
CA THR A 123 -5.31 7.57 -11.39
C THR A 123 -5.01 6.44 -12.36
N GLY A 124 -5.79 6.32 -13.43
CA GLY A 124 -5.59 5.28 -14.43
C GLY A 124 -6.35 5.57 -15.72
N PRO A 125 -5.96 4.90 -16.83
CA PRO A 125 -6.67 5.02 -18.09
C PRO A 125 -8.10 4.50 -17.93
N ASN A 126 -9.09 5.28 -18.38
CA ASN A 126 -10.52 4.96 -18.29
C ASN A 126 -11.05 4.70 -16.87
N THR A 127 -10.31 5.10 -15.84
CA THR A 127 -10.73 5.00 -14.42
C THR A 127 -10.95 6.41 -13.88
N ALA A 128 -12.02 6.61 -13.11
CA ALA A 128 -12.24 7.88 -12.42
C ALA A 128 -11.12 8.10 -11.38
N CYS A 129 -10.57 9.31 -11.35
CA CYS A 129 -9.64 9.68 -10.29
C CYS A 129 -10.38 9.63 -8.94
N SER A 130 -9.69 9.16 -7.91
CA SER A 130 -10.17 9.20 -6.54
C SER A 130 -9.03 9.57 -5.60
N LYS A 131 -9.37 10.27 -4.52
CA LYS A 131 -8.47 10.60 -3.42
C LYS A 131 -9.03 9.96 -2.15
N SER A 132 -8.18 9.32 -1.38
CA SER A 132 -8.54 8.65 -0.13
C SER A 132 -7.58 9.10 0.96
N MET A 133 -8.08 9.45 2.13
CA MET A 133 -7.34 9.98 3.25
C MET A 133 -7.53 9.06 4.45
N PHE A 134 -6.43 8.48 4.95
CA PHE A 134 -6.39 7.58 6.08
C PHE A 134 -5.72 8.28 7.25
N TYR A 135 -6.46 8.57 8.32
CA TYR A 135 -5.87 9.08 9.55
C TYR A 135 -5.37 7.90 10.39
N VAL A 136 -4.04 7.73 10.39
CA VAL A 136 -3.38 6.64 11.09
C VAL A 136 -3.22 7.00 12.56
N GLN A 137 -2.59 8.12 12.88
CA GLN A 137 -2.41 8.64 14.24
C GLN A 137 -1.96 7.56 15.24
N GLN A 138 -0.98 6.75 14.84
CA GLN A 138 -0.58 5.56 15.59
C GLN A 138 0.94 5.39 15.54
N TRP A 139 1.52 4.99 16.68
CA TRP A 139 2.87 4.45 16.72
C TRP A 139 2.92 3.07 16.08
N LEU A 140 3.80 2.90 15.10
CA LEU A 140 4.29 1.63 14.63
C LEU A 140 5.61 1.37 15.35
N SER A 141 5.53 0.79 16.56
CA SER A 141 6.68 0.55 17.41
C SER A 141 6.45 -0.60 18.40
N ASN A 142 7.54 -1.16 18.95
CA ASN A 142 7.53 -2.14 20.04
C ASN A 142 7.79 -1.52 21.43
N ASP A 143 8.19 -0.24 21.49
CA ASP A 143 8.56 0.44 22.74
C ASP A 143 7.55 1.50 23.19
N VAL A 144 6.60 1.87 22.32
CA VAL A 144 5.52 2.83 22.62
C VAL A 144 4.18 2.20 22.25
N ALA A 145 3.17 2.42 23.10
CA ALA A 145 1.80 1.97 22.84
C ALA A 145 1.31 2.47 21.46
N PRO A 146 0.64 1.61 20.66
CA PRO A 146 0.02 0.34 21.05
C PRO A 146 0.93 -0.90 20.99
N TYR A 147 2.26 -0.75 20.88
CA TYR A 147 3.21 -1.88 20.78
C TYR A 147 2.95 -2.77 19.55
N GLN A 148 2.56 -2.14 18.45
CA GLN A 148 2.27 -2.81 17.19
C GLN A 148 3.20 -2.25 16.12
N MET A 149 3.77 -3.12 15.29
CA MET A 149 4.55 -2.73 14.12
C MET A 149 3.69 -2.54 12.86
N THR A 150 2.38 -2.73 12.97
CA THR A 150 1.42 -2.65 11.87
C THR A 150 0.24 -1.78 12.25
N ALA A 151 -0.23 -0.96 11.31
CA ALA A 151 -1.47 -0.20 11.43
C ALA A 151 -2.36 -0.48 10.21
N THR A 152 -3.60 -0.91 10.46
CA THR A 152 -4.60 -1.13 9.40
C THR A 152 -5.76 -0.16 9.58
N ARG A 153 -6.18 0.48 8.48
CA ARG A 153 -7.41 1.25 8.37
C ARG A 153 -8.24 0.61 7.27
N ASP A 154 -9.35 -0.03 7.66
CA ASP A 154 -10.26 -0.70 6.74
C ASP A 154 -11.64 -0.05 6.83
N ALA A 155 -11.99 0.68 5.78
CA ALA A 155 -13.29 1.33 5.60
C ALA A 155 -14.08 0.69 4.44
N CYS A 156 -13.62 -0.45 3.92
CA CYS A 156 -14.30 -1.13 2.84
C CYS A 156 -15.65 -1.70 3.32
N ASN A 157 -16.74 -1.34 2.64
CA ASN A 157 -18.05 -1.88 2.92
C ASN A 157 -18.57 -2.63 1.69
N PRO A 158 -18.72 -3.97 1.75
CA PRO A 158 -19.22 -4.74 0.61
C PRO A 158 -20.71 -4.53 0.34
N TRP A 159 -21.48 -4.06 1.33
CA TRP A 159 -22.93 -3.85 1.25
C TRP A 159 -23.31 -2.46 0.76
N ASN A 160 -22.40 -1.50 0.90
CA ASN A 160 -22.48 -0.21 0.26
C ASN A 160 -21.12 0.07 -0.37
N VAL A 161 -20.98 -0.29 -1.64
CA VAL A 161 -19.75 -0.13 -2.43
C VAL A 161 -19.32 1.33 -2.54
N ASN A 162 -20.25 2.26 -2.32
CA ASN A 162 -19.98 3.70 -2.23
C ASN A 162 -19.73 4.16 -0.79
N ALA A 163 -19.78 3.30 0.23
CA ALA A 163 -19.63 3.74 1.63
C ALA A 163 -18.26 4.34 1.89
N ALA A 164 -17.20 3.79 1.28
CA ALA A 164 -15.87 4.39 1.37
C ALA A 164 -15.88 5.80 0.78
N ALA A 165 -16.53 5.95 -0.38
CA ALA A 165 -16.81 7.21 -1.05
C ALA A 165 -17.70 8.20 -0.27
N GLU A 166 -18.61 7.68 0.55
CA GLU A 166 -19.59 8.44 1.34
C GLU A 166 -19.12 8.68 2.79
N GLN A 167 -18.06 8.02 3.24
CA GLN A 167 -17.47 8.17 4.57
C GLN A 167 -16.67 9.48 4.63
N LEU A 168 -17.39 10.59 4.54
CA LEU A 168 -16.92 11.90 4.96
C LEU A 168 -16.92 11.93 6.49
N GLY A 169 -15.84 11.46 7.11
CA GLY A 169 -15.50 11.84 8.47
C GLY A 169 -16.45 11.38 9.59
N LYS A 170 -17.23 10.30 9.41
CA LYS A 170 -18.12 9.80 10.49
C LYS A 170 -17.38 9.52 11.81
N ASP A 171 -16.10 9.12 11.74
CA ASP A 171 -15.22 8.92 12.91
C ASP A 171 -13.91 9.73 12.82
N GLY A 172 -13.77 10.64 11.84
CA GLY A 172 -12.52 11.36 11.55
C GLY A 172 -11.33 10.47 11.14
N LYS A 173 -11.52 9.15 10.95
CA LYS A 173 -10.45 8.19 10.65
C LYS A 173 -10.20 7.94 9.16
N PHE A 174 -11.17 8.23 8.30
CA PHE A 174 -11.08 7.99 6.87
C PHE A 174 -11.99 8.96 6.10
N VAL A 175 -11.54 9.41 4.92
CA VAL A 175 -12.29 10.28 3.99
C VAL A 175 -11.96 9.90 2.54
N VAL A 176 -12.94 9.86 1.65
CA VAL A 176 -12.72 9.75 0.20
C VAL A 176 -13.30 10.96 -0.50
N GLU A 177 -12.56 11.47 -1.49
CA GLU A 177 -12.95 12.57 -2.35
C GLU A 177 -12.85 12.15 -3.82
N TYR A 178 -13.85 12.52 -4.61
CA TYR A 178 -13.77 12.44 -6.06
C TYR A 178 -13.50 13.84 -6.62
N PRO A 179 -12.44 14.05 -7.41
CA PRO A 179 -12.24 15.30 -8.10
C PRO A 179 -13.47 15.62 -8.95
N LYS A 180 -13.95 16.87 -8.86
CA LYS A 180 -15.05 17.33 -9.72
C LYS A 180 -14.62 17.13 -11.18
N ARG A 181 -15.43 16.38 -11.94
CA ARG A 181 -15.29 16.40 -13.40
C ARG A 181 -15.61 17.82 -13.85
N TYR A 182 -14.62 18.57 -14.30
CA TYR A 182 -14.89 19.78 -15.07
C TYR A 182 -15.50 19.29 -16.39
N ALA A 183 -16.81 19.51 -16.52
CA ALA A 183 -17.56 19.28 -17.75
C ALA A 183 -17.22 20.34 -18.79
#